data_AF-K1UMK4-F1
#
_entry.id   AF-K1UMK4-F1
#
_cell.length_a   1.000
_cell.length_b   1.000
_cell.length_c   1.000
_cell.angle_alpha   90.00
_cell.angle_beta   90.00
_cell.angle_gamma   90.00
#
_symmetry.space_group_name_H-M   'P 1'
#
loop_
_entity.id
_entity.type
_entity.pdbx_description
1 polymer ?
#
loop_
_entity_poly.entity_id
_entity_poly.type
_entity_poly.pdbx_seq_one_letter_code
_entity_poly.pdbx_strand_id
1 'polypeptide(L)'
;EEKPKQNDEPEQKAPVNDNEEAGGNQSNAGNGGQTTDSPKDNVSNPQPASVAYSPQNVVSLATAKCQAGGMITTQQNLQNHLNDGSITQEEYNEYYPYDGMEGSYYSVFVETDLNKASTIDGQRLSSEDAIAEYIASMLLLETDPVFYISYDGVYTTGGTDYYEFRC
;
A
#
# COMPACT_ATOMS: atom_id res chain seq x y z
N GLU A 1 0.50 43.35 21.47
CA GLU A 1 0.40 43.69 20.03
C GLU A 1 1.40 42.80 19.32
N GLU A 2 1.12 42.03 18.28
CA GLU A 2 0.06 42.02 17.27
C GLU A 2 0.05 40.62 16.60
N LYS A 3 -1.12 40.01 16.41
CA LYS A 3 -1.41 39.08 15.30
C LYS A 3 -2.45 39.85 14.46
N PRO A 4 -2.53 39.79 13.12
CA PRO A 4 -2.75 38.58 12.28
C PRO A 4 -2.02 38.66 10.89
N LYS A 5 -2.06 37.74 9.92
CA LYS A 5 -3.13 37.20 9.02
C LYS A 5 -2.45 36.10 8.15
N GLN A 6 -2.98 34.88 7.96
CA GLN A 6 -4.05 34.40 7.06
C GLN A 6 -3.84 34.60 5.53
N ASN A 7 -3.86 33.44 4.85
CA ASN A 7 -4.25 33.11 3.46
C ASN A 7 -3.29 33.54 2.32
N ASP A 8 -3.09 32.82 1.21
CA ASP A 8 -4.03 32.06 0.38
C ASP A 8 -3.39 30.83 -0.32
N GLU A 9 -4.22 29.82 -0.55
CA GLU A 9 -4.09 28.68 -1.46
C GLU A 9 -4.20 29.17 -2.93
N PRO A 10 -3.53 28.56 -3.92
CA PRO A 10 -3.94 28.71 -5.31
C PRO A 10 -4.75 27.50 -5.78
N GLU A 11 -6.02 27.79 -6.06
CA GLU A 11 -6.97 26.95 -6.79
C GLU A 11 -6.45 26.50 -8.17
N GLN A 12 -7.01 25.36 -8.59
CA GLN A 12 -6.93 24.75 -9.90
C GLN A 12 -7.22 25.74 -11.05
N LYS A 13 -6.45 25.63 -12.13
CA LYS A 13 -6.81 26.23 -13.42
C LYS A 13 -6.69 25.20 -14.54
N ALA A 14 -7.83 24.72 -15.00
CA ALA A 14 -7.95 23.99 -16.27
C ALA A 14 -7.72 24.96 -17.44
N PRO A 15 -7.01 24.58 -18.51
CA PRO A 15 -7.09 25.29 -19.77
C PRO A 15 -8.33 24.87 -20.55
N VAL A 16 -9.26 25.82 -20.65
CA VAL A 16 -10.33 25.88 -21.66
C VAL A 16 -9.65 26.23 -22.99
N ASN A 17 -9.86 25.43 -24.03
CA ASN A 17 -9.55 25.83 -25.41
C ASN A 17 -10.85 25.83 -26.21
N ASP A 18 -11.46 27.00 -26.27
CA ASP A 18 -12.40 27.39 -27.30
C ASP A 18 -11.65 27.64 -28.61
N ASN A 19 -12.17 27.10 -29.72
CA ASN A 19 -11.84 27.60 -31.05
C ASN A 19 -13.07 27.43 -31.95
N GLU A 20 -13.92 28.46 -31.96
CA GLU A 20 -14.65 28.92 -33.15
C GLU A 20 -13.61 29.31 -34.24
N GLU A 21 -13.81 29.32 -35.55
CA GLU A 21 -14.86 29.03 -36.52
C GLU A 21 -14.15 29.07 -37.90
N ALA A 22 -14.69 28.42 -38.93
CA ALA A 22 -14.90 28.98 -40.28
C ALA A 22 -14.75 27.97 -41.43
N GLY A 23 -15.69 28.07 -42.38
CA GLY A 23 -15.42 27.77 -43.79
C GLY A 23 -16.23 26.62 -44.35
N GLY A 24 -17.48 26.89 -44.70
CA GLY A 24 -18.25 25.99 -45.56
C GLY A 24 -17.71 25.94 -47.00
N ASN A 25 -17.98 24.82 -47.68
CA ASN A 25 -18.49 24.85 -49.04
C ASN A 25 -19.16 23.51 -49.40
N GLN A 26 -20.34 23.63 -49.99
CA GLN A 26 -21.17 22.55 -50.48
C GLN A 26 -20.75 22.06 -51.87
N SER A 27 -21.30 20.89 -52.25
CA SER A 27 -21.40 20.25 -53.59
C SER A 27 -20.35 19.16 -53.83
N ASN A 28 -20.63 17.95 -54.34
CA ASN A 28 -21.73 17.45 -55.17
C ASN A 28 -21.83 15.90 -55.09
N ALA A 29 -22.98 15.39 -55.57
CA ALA A 29 -23.49 14.03 -55.73
C ALA A 29 -22.52 12.84 -55.99
N GLY A 30 -22.90 11.67 -55.46
CA GLY A 30 -22.38 10.35 -55.86
C GLY A 30 -23.07 9.20 -55.14
N ASN A 31 -23.88 8.44 -55.89
CA ASN A 31 -24.77 7.36 -55.47
C ASN A 31 -24.03 6.06 -55.07
N GLY A 32 -24.54 5.36 -54.04
CA GLY A 32 -24.49 3.89 -53.95
C GLY A 32 -23.69 3.29 -52.79
N GLY A 33 -24.37 2.44 -52.00
CA GLY A 33 -23.76 1.23 -51.46
C GLY A 33 -23.64 1.13 -49.94
N GLN A 34 -24.57 0.36 -49.37
CA GLN A 34 -24.32 -0.60 -48.28
C GLN A 34 -24.04 -0.02 -46.87
N THR A 35 -25.11 0.11 -46.09
CA THR A 35 -25.04 0.03 -44.62
C THR A 35 -24.58 -1.37 -44.23
N THR A 36 -23.29 -1.56 -43.96
CA THR A 36 -22.82 -2.71 -43.18
C THR A 36 -22.98 -2.33 -41.70
N ASP A 37 -24.14 -2.64 -41.15
CA ASP A 37 -24.34 -2.67 -39.70
C ASP A 37 -23.66 -3.96 -39.19
N SER A 38 -22.33 -3.89 -39.05
CA SER A 38 -21.56 -4.93 -38.38
C SER A 38 -21.84 -4.79 -36.88
N PRO A 39 -22.20 -5.88 -36.16
CA PRO A 39 -22.20 -5.84 -34.72
C PRO A 39 -20.80 -5.39 -34.29
N LYS A 40 -20.70 -4.25 -33.59
CA LYS A 40 -19.50 -3.99 -32.80
C LYS A 40 -19.50 -5.07 -31.74
N ASP A 41 -18.77 -6.16 -32.01
CA ASP A 41 -18.34 -7.08 -30.98
C ASP A 41 -17.62 -6.22 -29.94
N ASN A 42 -18.33 -5.87 -28.87
CA ASN A 42 -17.74 -5.27 -27.70
C ASN A 42 -16.93 -6.39 -27.05
N VAL A 43 -15.74 -6.64 -27.58
CA VAL A 43 -14.74 -7.50 -26.96
C VAL A 43 -14.28 -6.75 -25.73
N SER A 44 -15.08 -6.85 -24.66
CA SER A 44 -14.64 -6.49 -23.32
C SER A 44 -13.48 -7.41 -23.01
N ASN A 45 -12.25 -6.91 -23.16
CA ASN A 45 -11.08 -7.63 -22.72
C ASN A 45 -11.26 -7.88 -21.21
N PRO A 46 -11.35 -9.15 -20.75
CA PRO A 46 -11.58 -9.40 -19.34
C PRO A 46 -10.45 -8.75 -18.53
N GLN A 47 -10.82 -8.03 -17.48
CA GLN A 47 -9.82 -7.54 -16.53
C GLN A 47 -9.01 -8.74 -16.02
N PRO A 48 -7.67 -8.63 -15.90
CA PRO A 48 -6.86 -9.69 -15.33
C PRO A 48 -7.42 -10.11 -13.97
N ALA A 49 -7.47 -11.41 -13.72
CA ALA A 49 -7.89 -11.92 -12.41
C ALA A 49 -6.92 -11.40 -11.33
N SER A 50 -7.47 -11.05 -10.16
CA SER A 50 -6.67 -10.69 -8.99
C SER A 50 -5.80 -11.87 -8.56
N VAL A 51 -4.56 -11.60 -8.15
CA VAL A 51 -3.65 -12.60 -7.60
C VAL A 51 -3.53 -12.35 -6.10
N ALA A 52 -4.18 -13.20 -5.30
CA ALA A 52 -4.06 -13.15 -3.86
C ALA A 52 -2.68 -13.66 -3.39
N TYR A 53 -2.26 -13.18 -2.23
CA TYR A 53 -1.07 -13.64 -1.52
C TYR A 53 -1.34 -13.75 -0.01
N SER A 54 -0.47 -14.45 0.72
CA SER A 54 -0.59 -14.67 2.15
C SER A 54 0.10 -13.56 2.95
N PRO A 55 -0.65 -12.74 3.71
CA PRO A 55 -0.03 -11.74 4.57
C PRO A 55 0.78 -12.39 5.71
N GLN A 56 0.39 -13.57 6.18
CA GLN A 56 1.16 -14.31 7.18
C GLN A 56 2.52 -14.77 6.65
N ASN A 57 2.60 -15.17 5.37
CA ASN A 57 3.88 -15.49 4.76
C ASN A 57 4.77 -14.24 4.64
N VAL A 58 4.20 -13.10 4.27
CA VAL A 58 4.92 -11.81 4.27
C VAL A 58 5.48 -11.48 5.65
N VAL A 59 4.68 -11.60 6.72
CA VAL A 59 5.13 -11.39 8.11
C VAL A 59 6.30 -12.31 8.44
N SER A 60 6.20 -13.60 8.09
CA SER A 60 7.28 -14.58 8.35
C SER A 60 8.57 -14.22 7.60
N LEU A 61 8.46 -13.83 6.33
CA LEU A 61 9.62 -13.46 5.50
C LEU A 61 10.27 -12.16 5.99
N ALA A 62 9.47 -11.14 6.31
CA ALA A 62 9.96 -9.87 6.83
C ALA A 62 10.67 -10.06 8.17
N THR A 63 10.10 -10.88 9.06
CA THR A 63 10.73 -11.27 10.34
C THR A 63 12.11 -11.87 10.11
N ALA A 64 12.23 -12.84 9.18
CA ALA A 64 13.51 -13.47 8.87
C ALA A 64 14.54 -12.48 8.29
N LYS A 65 14.10 -11.53 7.46
CA LYS A 65 14.96 -10.49 6.89
C LYS A 65 15.46 -9.49 7.95
N CYS A 66 14.58 -9.03 8.84
CA CYS A 66 14.97 -8.19 9.98
C CYS A 66 15.96 -8.90 10.90
N GLN A 67 15.73 -10.18 11.19
CA GLN A 67 16.67 -11.00 11.98
C GLN A 67 18.02 -11.18 11.28
N ALA A 68 18.04 -11.37 9.96
CA ALA A 68 19.28 -11.41 9.18
C ALA A 68 20.02 -10.05 9.20
N GLY A 69 19.29 -8.94 9.34
CA GLY A 69 19.84 -7.60 9.56
C GLY A 69 20.26 -7.29 11.01
N GLY A 70 20.15 -8.26 11.93
CA GLY A 70 20.60 -8.13 13.31
C GLY A 70 19.55 -7.65 14.32
N MET A 71 18.30 -7.50 13.90
CA MET A 71 17.20 -7.15 14.82
C MET A 71 16.64 -8.39 15.52
N ILE A 72 16.00 -8.19 16.67
CA ILE A 72 15.26 -9.22 17.41
C ILE A 72 13.81 -8.79 17.59
N THR A 73 12.88 -9.74 17.61
CA THR A 73 11.47 -9.42 17.86
C THR A 73 11.28 -8.99 19.31
N THR A 74 10.25 -8.21 19.62
CA THR A 74 9.86 -7.90 20.99
C THR A 74 9.65 -9.16 21.83
N GLN A 75 9.01 -10.18 21.25
CA GLN A 75 8.80 -11.50 21.86
C GLN A 75 10.14 -12.10 22.29
N GLN A 76 11.14 -12.08 21.39
CA GLN A 76 12.46 -12.61 21.68
C GLN A 76 13.19 -11.77 22.73
N ASN A 77 13.08 -10.44 22.66
CA ASN A 77 13.69 -9.54 23.64
C ASN A 77 13.16 -9.81 25.06
N LEU A 78 11.83 -9.86 25.22
CA LEU A 78 11.20 -10.18 26.51
C LEU A 78 11.58 -11.57 27.00
N GLN A 79 11.64 -12.56 26.11
CA GLN A 79 12.08 -13.90 26.48
C GLN A 79 13.54 -13.92 26.95
N ASN A 80 14.42 -13.13 26.32
CA ASN A 80 15.82 -13.01 26.75
C ASN A 80 15.91 -12.39 28.15
N HIS A 81 15.15 -11.32 28.41
CA HIS A 81 15.08 -10.68 29.73
C HIS A 81 14.50 -11.60 30.82
N LEU A 82 13.51 -12.43 30.46
CA LEU A 82 12.97 -13.42 31.37
C LEU A 82 14.01 -14.51 31.70
N ASN A 83 14.77 -14.94 30.69
CA ASN A 83 15.79 -15.98 30.83
C ASN A 83 17.02 -15.51 31.62
N ASP A 84 17.40 -14.23 31.50
CA ASP A 84 18.55 -13.66 32.24
C ASP A 84 18.18 -13.15 33.63
N GLY A 85 16.89 -13.14 33.96
CA GLY A 85 16.35 -12.73 35.26
C GLY A 85 16.25 -11.21 35.45
N SER A 86 16.39 -10.41 34.38
CA SER A 86 16.17 -8.96 34.43
C SER A 86 14.69 -8.58 34.51
N ILE A 87 13.78 -9.48 34.13
CA ILE A 87 12.34 -9.39 34.43
C ILE A 87 11.83 -10.68 35.08
N THR A 88 10.79 -10.55 35.89
CA THR A 88 10.02 -11.64 36.49
C THR A 88 8.99 -12.21 35.51
N GLN A 89 8.43 -13.38 35.82
CA GLN A 89 7.32 -13.94 35.05
C GLN A 89 6.08 -13.05 35.12
N GLU A 90 5.84 -12.41 36.27
CA GLU A 90 4.77 -11.43 36.45
C GLU A 90 4.95 -10.23 35.53
N GLU A 91 6.15 -9.64 35.46
CA GLU A 91 6.46 -8.52 34.55
C GLU A 91 6.39 -8.93 33.08
N TYR A 92 6.81 -10.14 32.73
CA TYR A 92 6.62 -10.70 31.38
C TYR A 92 5.14 -10.81 31.02
N ASN A 93 4.29 -11.24 31.96
CA ASN A 93 2.85 -11.41 31.73
C ASN A 93 2.10 -10.06 31.68
N GLU A 94 2.57 -9.04 32.39
CA GLU A 94 2.00 -7.68 32.32
C GLU A 94 2.14 -7.07 30.93
N TYR A 95 3.19 -7.45 30.20
CA TYR A 95 3.36 -7.11 28.80
C TYR A 95 2.42 -7.86 27.85
N TYR A 96 1.49 -8.71 28.31
CA TYR A 96 0.59 -9.49 27.44
C TYR A 96 -0.87 -8.99 27.48
N PRO A 97 -1.54 -8.83 26.33
CA PRO A 97 -1.14 -9.16 24.96
C PRO A 97 -0.42 -8.01 24.24
N TYR A 98 0.89 -7.80 24.48
CA TYR A 98 1.65 -6.67 23.92
C TYR A 98 0.83 -5.37 23.97
N ASP A 99 0.11 -5.17 25.07
CA ASP A 99 -1.01 -4.23 25.17
C ASP A 99 -0.42 -2.81 25.22
N GLY A 100 -0.27 -2.22 24.03
CA GLY A 100 0.53 -1.02 23.77
C GLY A 100 1.27 -1.04 22.43
N MET A 101 1.53 -2.22 21.84
CA MET A 101 2.06 -2.40 20.48
C MET A 101 0.99 -2.31 19.40
N GLU A 102 -0.29 -2.19 19.78
CA GLU A 102 -1.33 -1.72 18.86
C GLU A 102 -1.00 -0.32 18.30
N GLY A 103 -0.19 0.46 19.02
CA GLY A 103 0.43 1.69 18.54
C GLY A 103 1.84 1.47 17.97
N SER A 104 2.01 0.40 17.19
CA SER A 104 3.20 0.19 16.33
C SER A 104 3.52 1.49 15.61
N TYR A 105 4.80 1.79 15.43
CA TYR A 105 5.26 3.11 15.00
C TYR A 105 4.59 3.56 13.69
N TYR A 106 4.26 2.59 12.82
CA TYR A 106 3.52 2.84 11.59
C TYR A 106 2.83 1.57 11.05
N SER A 107 1.83 1.78 10.20
CA SER A 107 1.20 0.74 9.39
C SER A 107 1.69 0.80 7.94
N VAL A 108 2.02 -0.35 7.37
CA VAL A 108 2.27 -0.50 5.92
C VAL A 108 1.04 -1.11 5.28
N PHE A 109 0.45 -0.38 4.33
CA PHE A 109 -0.71 -0.84 3.56
C PHE A 109 -0.27 -1.31 2.18
N VAL A 110 -0.57 -2.56 1.84
CA VAL A 110 -0.24 -3.15 0.54
C VAL A 110 -1.49 -3.74 -0.08
N GLU A 111 -1.79 -3.40 -1.34
CA GLU A 111 -2.99 -3.90 -2.02
C GLU A 111 -3.04 -5.44 -2.00
N THR A 112 -4.21 -6.00 -1.72
CA THR A 112 -4.41 -7.46 -1.62
C THR A 112 -4.22 -8.21 -2.94
N ASP A 113 -4.31 -7.49 -4.07
CA ASP A 113 -4.00 -7.99 -5.40
C ASP A 113 -2.51 -7.75 -5.71
N LEU A 114 -1.74 -8.84 -5.74
CA LEU A 114 -0.32 -8.83 -6.11
C LEU A 114 -0.09 -8.28 -7.52
N ASN A 115 -1.12 -8.28 -8.38
CA ASN A 115 -1.07 -7.64 -9.68
C ASN A 115 -1.13 -6.10 -9.62
N LYS A 116 -1.24 -5.51 -8.44
CA LYS A 116 -1.31 -4.06 -8.22
C LYS A 116 -0.38 -3.59 -7.10
N ALA A 117 -0.15 -4.44 -6.10
CA ALA A 117 0.74 -4.21 -4.96
C ALA A 117 2.00 -3.41 -5.30
N SER A 118 2.15 -2.27 -4.65
CA SER A 118 3.25 -1.33 -4.88
C SER A 118 3.60 -0.56 -3.62
N THR A 119 4.79 0.05 -3.59
CA THR A 119 5.18 1.01 -2.55
C THR A 119 4.41 2.33 -2.72
N ILE A 120 4.49 3.22 -1.74
CA ILE A 120 3.87 4.56 -1.82
C ILE A 120 4.36 5.38 -3.03
N ASP A 121 5.59 5.15 -3.48
CA ASP A 121 6.19 5.80 -4.67
C ASP A 121 5.85 5.07 -5.98
N GLY A 122 4.97 4.07 -5.94
CA GLY A 122 4.51 3.30 -7.11
C GLY A 122 5.48 2.23 -7.59
N GLN A 123 6.53 1.88 -6.84
CA GLN A 123 7.42 0.77 -7.20
C GLN A 123 6.69 -0.55 -7.01
N ARG A 124 6.77 -1.43 -8.01
CA ARG A 124 5.99 -2.67 -8.02
C ARG A 124 6.53 -3.70 -7.03
N LEU A 125 5.66 -4.28 -6.21
CA LEU A 125 5.95 -5.38 -5.30
C LEU A 125 5.35 -6.67 -5.87
N SER A 126 6.14 -7.39 -6.68
CA SER A 126 5.65 -8.50 -7.52
C SER A 126 5.58 -9.87 -6.82
N SER A 127 5.98 -9.94 -5.55
CA SER A 127 5.96 -11.18 -4.76
C SER A 127 5.85 -10.89 -3.27
N GLU A 128 5.45 -11.91 -2.50
CA GLU A 128 5.48 -11.86 -1.03
C GLU A 128 6.87 -11.54 -0.49
N ASP A 129 7.93 -12.05 -1.13
CA ASP A 129 9.32 -11.75 -0.77
C ASP A 129 9.68 -10.28 -1.05
N ALA A 130 9.20 -9.69 -2.15
CA ALA A 130 9.40 -8.27 -2.45
C ALA A 130 8.67 -7.37 -1.44
N ILE A 131 7.44 -7.74 -1.05
CA ILE A 131 6.69 -7.04 0.00
C ILE A 131 7.44 -7.15 1.34
N ALA A 132 7.90 -8.34 1.69
CA ALA A 132 8.66 -8.59 2.91
C ALA A 132 9.98 -7.82 2.94
N GLU A 133 10.69 -7.74 1.81
CA GLU A 133 11.91 -6.94 1.66
C GLU A 133 11.61 -5.45 1.87
N TYR A 134 10.53 -4.94 1.28
CA TYR A 134 10.11 -3.56 1.47
C TYR A 134 9.85 -3.25 2.95
N ILE A 135 9.05 -4.07 3.64
CA ILE A 135 8.75 -3.89 5.07
C ILE A 135 10.03 -3.98 5.92
N ALA A 136 10.85 -5.00 5.69
CA ALA A 136 12.09 -5.20 6.45
C ALA A 136 13.09 -4.06 6.21
N SER A 137 13.17 -3.53 4.99
CA SER A 137 14.05 -2.40 4.67
C SER A 137 13.68 -1.15 5.46
N MET A 138 12.39 -0.93 5.73
CA MET A 138 11.93 0.19 6.56
C MET A 138 12.29 -0.03 8.03
N LEU A 139 12.00 -1.22 8.57
CA LEU A 139 12.33 -1.58 9.96
C LEU A 139 13.83 -1.48 10.25
N LEU A 140 14.68 -1.87 9.30
CA LEU A 140 16.14 -1.83 9.44
C LEU A 140 16.75 -0.42 9.42
N LEU A 141 15.95 0.62 9.14
CA LEU A 141 16.39 2.02 9.30
C LEU A 141 16.35 2.47 10.76
N GLU A 142 15.61 1.76 11.61
CA GLU A 142 15.48 2.09 13.03
C GLU A 142 16.79 1.84 13.78
N THR A 143 17.07 2.70 14.76
CA THR A 143 18.27 2.56 15.59
C THR A 143 18.11 1.55 16.72
N ASP A 144 16.86 1.25 17.12
CA ASP A 144 16.56 0.22 18.12
C ASP A 144 16.58 -1.16 17.44
N PRO A 145 17.40 -2.12 17.91
CA PRO A 145 17.44 -3.46 17.33
C PRO A 145 16.21 -4.32 17.69
N VAL A 146 15.22 -3.79 18.40
CA VAL A 146 13.97 -4.50 18.73
C VAL A 146 12.85 -4.07 17.78
N PHE A 147 12.18 -5.04 17.14
CA PHE A 147 11.05 -4.77 16.25
C PHE A 147 9.81 -5.60 16.58
N TYR A 148 8.67 -5.13 16.08
CA TYR A 148 7.43 -5.86 16.00
C TYR A 148 6.95 -5.90 14.55
N ILE A 149 6.30 -6.98 14.15
CA ILE A 149 5.57 -7.02 12.87
C ILE A 149 4.40 -7.98 13.00
N SER A 150 3.23 -7.54 12.57
CA SER A 150 2.03 -8.38 12.51
C SER A 150 1.16 -8.03 11.32
N TYR A 151 0.32 -8.97 10.92
CA TYR A 151 -0.78 -8.71 10.01
C TYR A 151 -2.03 -8.37 10.83
N ASP A 152 -2.57 -7.18 10.62
CA ASP A 152 -3.64 -6.64 11.46
C ASP A 152 -5.04 -6.76 10.81
N GLY A 153 -5.10 -6.90 9.48
CA GLY A 153 -6.36 -7.12 8.79
C GLY A 153 -6.39 -6.57 7.38
N VAL A 154 -7.61 -6.51 6.84
CA VAL A 154 -7.90 -5.87 5.56
C VAL A 154 -8.48 -4.49 5.83
N TYR A 155 -7.87 -3.46 5.26
CA TYR A 155 -8.35 -2.11 5.24
C TYR A 155 -8.86 -1.76 3.84
N THR A 156 -10.11 -1.31 3.74
CA THR A 156 -10.74 -0.94 2.45
C THR A 156 -10.89 0.57 2.36
N THR A 157 -10.33 1.17 1.31
CA THR A 157 -10.52 2.60 1.01
C THR A 157 -10.59 2.83 -0.49
N GLY A 158 -11.45 3.75 -0.94
CA GLY A 158 -11.57 4.07 -2.37
C GLY A 158 -12.00 2.90 -3.27
N GLY A 159 -12.56 1.82 -2.71
CA GLY A 159 -12.89 0.60 -3.44
C GLY A 159 -11.72 -0.37 -3.65
N THR A 160 -10.58 -0.12 -3.02
CA THR A 160 -9.41 -0.99 -3.02
C THR A 160 -9.19 -1.57 -1.63
N ASP A 161 -8.88 -2.87 -1.58
CA ASP A 161 -8.52 -3.59 -0.37
C ASP A 161 -7.00 -3.62 -0.19
N TYR A 162 -6.55 -3.39 1.04
CA TYR A 162 -5.15 -3.44 1.44
C TYR A 162 -5.00 -4.38 2.63
N TYR A 163 -3.93 -5.18 2.66
CA TYR A 163 -3.47 -5.76 3.91
C TYR A 163 -2.74 -4.71 4.71
N GLU A 164 -3.05 -4.63 6.00
CA GLU A 164 -2.36 -3.81 6.98
C GLU A 164 -1.29 -4.64 7.70
N PHE A 165 -0.04 -4.19 7.61
CA PHE A 165 1.08 -4.72 8.38
C PHE A 165 1.48 -3.69 9.44
N ARG A 166 1.25 -4.02 10.71
CA ARG A 166 1.62 -3.19 11.87
C ARG A 166 3.07 -3.46 12.25
N CYS A 167 3.92 -2.43 12.23
CA CYS A 167 5.37 -2.49 12.39
C CYS A 167 5.85 -1.60 13.55
#